data_AF-A0A0V1NM63-F1
#
_entry.id   AF-A0A0V1NM63-F1
#
_cell.length_a   1.000
_cell.length_b   1.000
_cell.length_c   1.000
_cell.angle_alpha   90.00
_cell.angle_beta   90.00
_cell.angle_gamma   90.00
#
_symmetry.space_group_name_H-M   'P 1'
#
loop_
_entity.id
_entity.type
_entity.pdbx_description
1 polymer ?
#
loop_
_entity_poly.entity_id
_entity_poly.type
_entity_poly.pdbx_seq_one_letter_code
_entity_poly.pdbx_strand_id
1 'polypeptide(L)'
;MSGVVFCVLSIFAVLSLRDLRYSDANLKQENMHPDEDEPKRYKQAFEDYARLIQSQFPGVVVKGETYPPPPYKATVAEVIRALKIVLILCILFEVDLAFLLNISIPPIYVWAMQNKVSACLMLFFMSTAIENYLLSTGAFEIFMNDIPLWSKLDVGRIPQITELFGIINAHLNLSYTLS
;
A
#
# COMPACT_ATOMS: atom_id res chain seq x y z
N MET A 1 -10.27 31.09 17.48
CA MET A 1 -9.54 30.30 16.46
C MET A 1 -9.65 31.04 15.13
N SER A 2 -8.55 31.45 14.50
CA SER A 2 -8.61 32.23 13.25
C SER A 2 -9.30 31.42 12.14
N GLY A 3 -10.08 32.06 11.26
CA GLY A 3 -10.82 31.38 10.17
C GLY A 3 -9.93 30.55 9.24
N VAL A 4 -8.65 30.92 9.13
CA VAL A 4 -7.64 30.17 8.35
C VAL A 4 -7.38 28.79 8.97
N VAL A 5 -7.36 28.68 10.30
CA VAL A 5 -7.17 27.41 11.00
C VAL A 5 -8.36 26.49 10.75
N PHE A 6 -9.58 27.02 10.76
CA PHE A 6 -10.77 26.23 10.42
C PHE A 6 -10.75 25.72 8.98
N CYS A 7 -10.36 26.54 8.00
CA CYS A 7 -10.28 26.12 6.60
C CYS A 7 -9.22 25.03 6.36
N VAL A 8 -8.03 25.17 6.96
CA VAL A 8 -6.98 24.15 6.81
C VAL A 8 -7.42 22.84 7.48
N LEU A 9 -7.97 22.91 8.69
CA LEU A 9 -8.42 21.72 9.40
C LEU A 9 -9.62 21.04 8.74
N SER A 10 -10.54 21.78 8.11
CA SER A 10 -11.65 21.19 7.37
C SER A 10 -11.20 20.49 6.10
N ILE A 11 -10.23 21.05 5.36
CA ILE A 11 -9.62 20.38 4.21
C ILE A 11 -8.91 19.10 4.67
N PHE A 12 -8.15 19.14 5.77
CA PHE A 12 -7.46 17.96 6.31
C PHE A 12 -8.42 16.90 6.87
N ALA A 13 -9.51 17.31 7.53
CA ALA A 13 -10.55 16.41 7.98
C ALA A 13 -11.26 15.76 6.79
N VAL A 14 -11.57 16.51 5.73
CA VAL A 14 -12.16 15.98 4.50
C VAL A 14 -11.20 15.01 3.80
N LEU A 15 -9.89 15.31 3.75
CA LEU A 15 -8.89 14.40 3.18
C LEU A 15 -8.74 13.12 4.02
N SER A 16 -8.73 13.22 5.35
CA SER A 16 -8.64 12.05 6.24
C SER A 16 -9.92 11.21 6.23
N LEU A 17 -11.10 11.83 6.10
CA LEU A 17 -12.38 11.13 5.91
C LEU A 17 -12.47 10.50 4.52
N ARG A 18 -11.92 11.15 3.49
CA ARG A 18 -11.81 10.57 2.15
C ARG A 18 -10.90 9.34 2.18
N ASP A 19 -9.81 9.37 2.95
CA ASP A 19 -8.88 8.25 3.15
C ASP A 19 -9.57 7.04 3.85
N LEU A 20 -10.36 7.28 4.90
CA LEU A 20 -11.22 6.24 5.52
C LEU A 20 -12.22 5.64 4.52
N ARG A 21 -12.91 6.49 3.76
CA ARG A 21 -13.92 6.05 2.79
C ARG A 21 -13.31 5.35 1.58
N TYR A 22 -12.06 5.69 1.24
CA TYR A 22 -11.26 5.00 0.23
C TYR A 22 -10.83 3.61 0.71
N SER A 23 -10.52 3.44 2.00
CA SER A 23 -10.28 2.12 2.62
C SER A 23 -11.48 1.18 2.47
N ASP A 24 -12.69 1.65 2.75
CA ASP A 24 -13.93 0.86 2.62
C ASP A 24 -14.31 0.56 1.16
N ALA A 25 -13.94 1.43 0.23
CA ALA A 25 -14.19 1.25 -1.20
C ALA A 25 -13.27 0.18 -1.81
N ASN A 26 -12.03 0.07 -1.34
CA ASN A 26 -11.07 -0.95 -1.78
C ASN A 26 -11.53 -2.38 -1.41
N LEU A 27 -12.19 -2.58 -0.26
CA LEU A 27 -12.82 -3.86 0.09
C LEU A 27 -13.93 -4.28 -0.88
N LYS A 28 -14.52 -3.34 -1.62
CA LYS A 28 -15.53 -3.63 -2.67
C LYS A 28 -14.93 -3.70 -4.08
N GLN A 29 -13.74 -3.15 -4.28
CA GLN A 29 -13.06 -3.09 -5.59
C GLN A 29 -12.04 -4.20 -5.84
N GLU A 30 -11.80 -5.09 -4.87
CA GLU A 30 -11.14 -6.39 -5.11
C GLU A 30 -11.80 -7.19 -6.29
N ASN A 31 -12.98 -6.77 -6.77
CA ASN A 31 -13.67 -7.34 -7.93
C ASN A 31 -13.70 -6.48 -9.22
N MET A 32 -12.94 -5.38 -9.36
CA MET A 32 -12.90 -4.66 -10.66
C MET A 32 -11.66 -3.78 -10.93
N HIS A 33 -10.80 -4.30 -11.84
CA HIS A 33 -9.82 -3.61 -12.72
C HIS A 33 -8.63 -2.89 -12.04
N PRO A 34 -7.39 -3.01 -12.58
CA PRO A 34 -6.17 -2.86 -11.79
C PRO A 34 -5.88 -1.40 -11.42
N ASP A 35 -5.47 -1.23 -10.16
CA ASP A 35 -5.04 0.03 -9.56
C ASP A 35 -3.81 0.61 -10.28
N GLU A 36 -3.94 1.85 -10.75
CA GLU A 36 -2.89 2.59 -11.45
C GLU A 36 -1.85 3.27 -10.52
N ASP A 37 -1.67 2.80 -9.29
CA ASP A 37 -0.70 3.36 -8.32
C ASP A 37 0.48 2.41 -8.02
N GLU A 38 0.82 1.53 -8.96
CA GLU A 38 2.03 0.69 -8.87
C GLU A 38 3.30 1.57 -8.97
N PRO A 39 4.36 1.30 -8.18
CA PRO A 39 5.62 2.03 -8.31
C PRO A 39 6.09 1.97 -9.77
N LYS A 40 6.25 3.12 -10.43
CA LYS A 40 6.58 3.24 -11.87
C LYS A 40 7.62 2.25 -12.37
N ARG A 41 8.56 1.82 -11.52
CA ARG A 41 9.59 0.82 -11.82
C ARG A 41 9.06 -0.60 -12.06
N TYR A 42 8.11 -1.09 -11.27
CA TYR A 42 7.56 -2.44 -11.44
C TYR A 42 6.55 -2.51 -12.57
N LYS A 43 5.73 -1.47 -12.74
CA LYS A 43 4.84 -1.35 -13.91
C LYS A 43 5.61 -1.41 -15.22
N GLN A 44 6.71 -0.66 -15.34
CA GLN A 44 7.57 -0.71 -16.52
C GLN A 44 8.18 -2.09 -16.75
N ALA A 45 8.71 -2.72 -15.70
CA ALA A 45 9.21 -4.08 -15.80
C ALA A 45 8.11 -5.05 -16.24
N PHE A 46 6.91 -4.97 -15.66
CA PHE A 46 5.77 -5.78 -16.07
C PHE A 46 5.42 -5.57 -17.56
N GLU A 47 5.31 -4.33 -18.01
CA GLU A 47 4.98 -4.00 -19.41
C GLU A 47 6.01 -4.57 -20.40
N ASP A 48 7.30 -4.46 -20.07
CA ASP A 48 8.39 -5.01 -20.87
C ASP A 48 8.29 -6.54 -20.95
N TYR A 49 8.06 -7.20 -19.82
CA TYR A 49 7.90 -8.66 -19.76
C TYR A 49 6.66 -9.12 -20.51
N ALA A 50 5.53 -8.45 -20.32
CA ALA A 50 4.27 -8.77 -20.98
C ALA A 50 4.42 -8.72 -22.50
N ARG A 51 5.09 -7.68 -23.02
CA ARG A 51 5.37 -7.54 -24.45
C ARG A 51 6.25 -8.67 -24.98
N LEU A 52 7.32 -9.00 -24.26
CA LEU A 52 8.26 -10.04 -24.66
C LEU A 52 7.62 -11.44 -24.62
N ILE A 53 6.85 -11.74 -23.58
CA ILE A 53 6.12 -13.02 -23.44
C ILE A 53 5.08 -13.15 -24.56
N GLN A 54 4.27 -12.12 -24.81
CA GLN A 54 3.27 -12.14 -25.88
C GLN A 54 3.91 -12.34 -27.26
N SER A 55 5.10 -11.78 -27.49
CA SER A 55 5.83 -11.96 -28.75
C SER A 55 6.32 -13.39 -28.95
N GLN A 56 6.75 -14.07 -27.89
CA GLN A 56 7.33 -15.40 -27.95
C GLN A 56 6.29 -16.53 -27.79
N PHE A 57 5.21 -16.25 -27.07
CA PHE A 57 4.13 -17.19 -26.75
C PHE A 57 2.76 -16.54 -27.07
N PRO A 58 2.36 -16.44 -28.35
CA PRO A 58 1.15 -15.72 -28.76
C PRO A 58 -0.16 -16.30 -28.22
N GLY A 59 -0.15 -17.53 -27.71
CA GLY A 59 -1.30 -18.16 -27.06
C GLY A 59 -1.41 -17.90 -25.55
N VAL A 60 -0.43 -17.24 -24.93
CA VAL A 60 -0.40 -16.99 -23.48
C VAL A 60 -1.00 -15.61 -23.17
N VAL A 61 -2.02 -15.58 -22.32
CA VAL A 61 -2.63 -14.33 -21.84
C VAL A 61 -1.88 -13.85 -20.59
N VAL A 62 -1.29 -12.66 -20.67
CA VAL A 62 -0.59 -12.02 -19.54
C VAL A 62 -1.55 -11.07 -18.83
N LYS A 63 -1.67 -11.23 -17.51
CA LYS A 63 -2.44 -10.32 -16.63
C LYS A 63 -1.50 -9.77 -15.56
N GLY A 64 -1.69 -8.49 -15.21
CA GLY A 64 -0.96 -7.83 -14.14
C GLY A 64 -1.89 -7.60 -12.95
N GLU A 65 -1.41 -7.92 -11.76
CA GLU A 65 -2.13 -7.76 -10.49
C GLU A 65 -1.18 -7.21 -9.42
N THR A 66 -1.71 -6.51 -8.43
CA THR A 66 -0.92 -6.00 -7.31
C THR A 66 -0.73 -7.10 -6.27
N TYR A 67 0.52 -7.35 -5.88
CA TYR A 67 0.80 -8.34 -4.86
C TYR A 67 0.34 -7.87 -3.47
N PRO A 68 -0.57 -8.61 -2.79
CA PRO A 68 -1.15 -8.17 -1.54
C PRO A 68 -0.11 -8.15 -0.40
N PRO A 69 -0.16 -7.16 0.50
CA PRO A 69 0.68 -7.16 1.69
C PRO A 69 0.34 -8.32 2.63
N PRO A 70 1.33 -8.87 3.36
CA PRO A 70 1.06 -9.86 4.38
C PRO A 70 -0.01 -9.39 5.38
N PRO A 71 -0.94 -10.25 5.83
CA PRO A 71 -2.09 -9.83 6.64
C PRO A 71 -1.72 -9.04 7.88
N TYR A 72 -0.65 -9.44 8.57
CA TYR A 72 -0.18 -8.73 9.77
C TYR A 72 0.28 -7.29 9.47
N LYS A 73 0.91 -7.03 8.31
CA LYS A 73 1.31 -5.68 7.91
C LYS A 73 0.10 -4.84 7.55
N ALA A 74 -0.86 -5.43 6.84
CA ALA A 74 -2.11 -4.78 6.46
C ALA A 74 -2.92 -4.35 7.70
N THR A 75 -3.08 -5.26 8.68
CA THR A 75 -3.78 -4.95 9.94
C THR A 75 -3.07 -3.83 10.72
N VAL A 76 -1.74 -3.85 10.80
CA VAL A 76 -1.00 -2.77 11.49
C VAL A 76 -1.17 -1.43 10.77
N ALA A 77 -1.13 -1.42 9.43
CA ALA A 77 -1.37 -0.21 8.64
C ALA A 77 -2.78 0.35 8.88
N GLU A 78 -3.79 -0.51 8.96
CA GLU A 78 -5.17 -0.13 9.26
C GLU A 78 -5.31 0.49 10.67
N VAL A 79 -4.69 -0.13 11.68
CA VAL A 79 -4.66 0.42 13.05
C VAL A 79 -3.97 1.78 13.08
N ILE A 80 -2.86 1.96 12.38
CA ILE A 80 -2.16 3.27 12.28
C ILE A 80 -3.08 4.30 11.64
N ARG A 81 -3.77 3.94 10.56
CA ARG A 81 -4.71 4.81 9.85
C ARG A 81 -5.83 5.31 10.77
N ALA A 82 -6.42 4.42 11.55
CA ALA A 82 -7.46 4.77 12.52
C ALA A 82 -6.90 5.64 13.67
N LEU A 83 -5.77 5.23 14.26
CA LEU A 83 -5.14 5.94 15.37
C LEU A 83 -4.72 7.36 14.99
N LYS A 84 -4.18 7.55 13.78
CA LYS A 84 -3.84 8.85 13.19
C LYS A 84 -5.00 9.84 13.29
N ILE A 85 -6.21 9.39 12.93
CA ILE A 85 -7.40 10.24 12.92
C ILE A 85 -7.84 10.59 14.34
N VAL A 86 -7.85 9.62 15.25
CA VAL A 86 -8.17 9.85 16.66
C VAL A 86 -7.22 10.89 17.26
N LEU A 87 -5.91 10.72 17.06
CA LEU A 87 -4.91 11.63 17.60
C LEU A 87 -5.02 13.04 17.01
N ILE A 88 -5.30 13.19 15.71
CA ILE A 88 -5.57 14.49 15.10
C ILE A 88 -6.77 15.15 15.78
N LEU A 89 -7.90 14.46 15.91
CA LEU A 89 -9.10 15.01 16.55
C LEU A 89 -8.82 15.45 17.99
N CYS A 90 -8.08 14.66 18.75
CA CYS A 90 -7.68 15.03 20.11
C CYS A 90 -6.85 16.32 20.18
N ILE A 91 -5.92 16.52 19.25
CA ILE A 91 -5.12 17.77 19.15
C ILE A 91 -6.02 18.96 18.82
N LEU A 92 -6.99 18.79 17.92
CA LEU A 92 -7.88 19.88 17.50
C LEU A 92 -8.86 20.30 18.60
N PHE A 93 -9.42 19.32 19.32
CA PHE A 93 -10.38 19.55 20.40
C PHE A 93 -9.74 19.78 21.77
N GLU A 94 -8.41 19.81 21.86
CA GLU A 94 -7.68 19.95 23.13
C GLU A 94 -8.09 18.91 24.18
N VAL A 95 -8.36 17.68 23.74
CA VAL A 95 -8.72 16.58 24.65
C VAL A 95 -7.52 16.26 25.52
N ASP A 96 -7.68 16.30 26.84
CA ASP A 96 -6.61 15.95 27.78
C ASP A 96 -6.39 14.43 27.84
N LEU A 97 -5.55 13.91 26.93
CA LEU A 97 -5.18 12.50 26.92
C LEU A 97 -4.42 12.08 28.17
N ALA A 98 -3.64 12.99 28.77
CA ALA A 98 -2.81 12.66 29.92
C ALA A 98 -3.67 12.38 31.15
N PHE A 99 -4.71 13.21 31.35
CA PHE A 99 -5.75 12.94 32.35
C PHE A 99 -6.52 11.65 32.06
N LEU A 100 -6.94 11.43 30.80
CA LEU A 100 -7.70 10.24 30.41
C LEU A 100 -6.93 8.93 30.58
N LEU A 101 -5.63 8.94 30.26
CA LEU A 101 -4.75 7.77 30.32
C LEU A 101 -4.01 7.64 31.66
N ASN A 102 -4.19 8.59 32.58
CA ASN A 102 -3.51 8.68 33.87
C ASN A 102 -1.97 8.59 33.73
N ILE A 103 -1.42 9.28 32.73
CA ILE A 103 0.02 9.35 32.45
C ILE A 103 0.54 10.77 32.65
N SER A 104 1.84 10.91 32.95
CA SER A 104 2.50 12.22 32.95
C SER A 104 2.52 12.79 31.53
N ILE A 105 2.24 14.08 31.39
CA ILE A 105 2.24 14.77 30.10
C ILE A 105 3.65 14.74 29.50
N PRO A 106 3.86 14.13 28.31
CA PRO A 106 5.16 14.12 27.67
C PRO A 106 5.46 15.47 26.98
N PRO A 107 6.74 15.89 26.86
CA PRO A 107 7.10 17.18 26.24
C PRO A 107 6.59 17.35 24.80
N ILE A 108 6.55 16.26 24.02
CA ILE A 108 6.05 16.26 22.65
C ILE A 108 4.57 16.66 22.58
N TYR A 109 3.79 16.30 23.59
CA TYR A 109 2.36 16.62 23.68
C TYR A 109 2.15 18.11 23.98
N VAL A 110 2.93 18.68 24.91
CA VAL A 110 2.90 20.12 25.20
C VAL A 110 3.23 20.92 23.95
N TRP A 111 4.29 20.52 23.23
CA TRP A 111 4.66 21.15 21.95
C TRP A 111 3.53 21.04 20.91
N ALA A 112 2.89 19.88 20.80
CA ALA A 112 1.80 19.66 19.86
C ALA A 112 0.59 20.55 20.15
N MET A 113 0.24 20.74 21.43
CA MET A 113 -0.87 21.62 21.83
C MET A 113 -0.57 23.10 21.56
N GLN A 114 0.70 23.51 21.64
CA GLN A 114 1.15 24.86 21.27
C GLN A 114 1.20 25.06 19.74
N ASN A 115 1.46 24.00 18.96
CA ASN A 115 1.70 24.05 17.51
C ASN A 115 0.77 23.12 16.73
N LYS A 116 -0.54 23.22 16.97
CA LYS A 116 -1.54 22.23 16.50
C LYS A 116 -1.49 21.93 15.01
N VAL A 117 -1.40 22.97 14.16
CA VAL A 117 -1.37 22.80 12.71
C VAL A 117 -0.13 22.03 12.29
N SER A 118 1.05 22.45 12.76
CA SER A 118 2.33 21.77 12.48
C SER A 118 2.34 20.33 13.01
N ALA A 119 1.80 20.10 14.21
CA ALA A 119 1.70 18.78 14.80
C ALA A 119 0.78 17.84 14.00
N CYS A 120 -0.40 18.32 13.59
CA CYS A 120 -1.33 17.54 12.76
C CYS A 120 -0.74 17.21 11.39
N LEU A 121 -0.04 18.17 10.76
CA LEU A 121 0.65 17.94 9.49
C LEU A 121 1.74 16.87 9.63
N MET A 122 2.60 17.00 10.64
CA MET A 122 3.69 16.05 10.88
C MET A 122 3.14 14.65 11.16
N LEU A 123 2.12 14.55 12.02
CA LEU A 123 1.46 13.28 12.34
C LEU A 123 0.82 12.64 11.11
N PHE A 124 0.14 13.43 10.26
CA PHE A 124 -0.46 12.95 9.02
C PHE A 124 0.60 12.39 8.07
N PHE A 125 1.63 13.18 7.74
CA PHE A 125 2.67 12.75 6.79
C PHE A 125 3.49 11.58 7.31
N MET A 126 3.88 11.59 8.59
CA MET A 126 4.65 10.49 9.17
C MET A 126 3.84 9.19 9.21
N SER A 127 2.58 9.25 9.62
CA SER A 127 1.72 8.06 9.66
C SER A 127 1.48 7.52 8.25
N THR A 128 1.16 8.39 7.29
CA THR A 128 0.99 7.99 5.88
C THR A 128 2.27 7.39 5.30
N ALA A 129 3.45 7.90 5.63
CA ALA A 129 4.72 7.31 5.21
C ALA A 129 4.92 5.90 5.79
N ILE A 130 4.58 5.69 7.06
CA ILE A 130 4.68 4.38 7.72
C ILE A 130 3.64 3.40 7.15
N GLU A 131 2.40 3.84 6.92
CA GLU A 131 1.34 3.05 6.27
C GLU A 131 1.83 2.56 4.89
N ASN A 132 2.35 3.47 4.07
CA ASN A 132 2.88 3.14 2.74
C ASN A 132 4.08 2.18 2.80
N TYR A 133 4.94 2.33 3.80
CA TYR A 133 6.06 1.41 4.02
C TYR A 133 5.58 0.00 4.40
N LEU A 134 4.54 -0.12 5.22
CA LEU A 134 3.97 -1.41 5.63
C LEU A 134 3.25 -2.12 4.49
N LEU A 135 2.53 -1.36 3.66
CA LEU A 135 1.79 -1.90 2.51
C LEU A 135 2.69 -2.22 1.32
N SER A 136 3.87 -1.60 1.23
CA SER A 136 4.85 -1.91 0.19
C SER A 136 5.51 -3.27 0.43
N THR A 137 5.25 -4.22 -0.46
CA THR A 137 5.81 -5.58 -0.39
C THR A 137 7.14 -5.71 -1.12
N GLY A 138 7.33 -4.91 -2.17
CA GLY A 138 8.48 -5.04 -3.06
C GLY A 138 8.57 -6.38 -3.81
N ALA A 139 7.46 -7.14 -3.82
CA ALA A 139 7.36 -8.43 -4.47
C ALA A 139 7.33 -8.28 -6.00
N PHE A 140 7.75 -9.33 -6.70
CA PHE A 140 7.58 -9.45 -8.14
C PHE A 140 7.43 -10.94 -8.41
N GLU A 141 6.19 -11.35 -8.59
CA GLU A 141 5.78 -12.74 -8.59
C GLU A 141 5.19 -13.08 -9.96
N ILE A 142 5.58 -14.22 -10.51
CA ILE A 142 5.07 -14.69 -11.79
C ILE A 142 4.39 -16.02 -11.56
N PHE A 143 3.11 -16.10 -11.94
CA PHE A 143 2.30 -17.30 -11.89
C PHE A 143 1.88 -17.71 -13.30
N MET A 144 1.70 -19.01 -13.51
CA MET A 144 1.09 -19.56 -14.71
C MET A 144 0.06 -20.59 -14.29
N ASN A 145 -1.22 -20.36 -14.64
CA ASN A 145 -2.34 -21.22 -14.24
C ASN A 145 -2.31 -21.53 -12.74
N ASP A 146 -2.17 -20.50 -11.90
CA ASP A 146 -2.08 -20.57 -10.44
C ASP A 146 -0.84 -21.28 -9.86
N ILE A 147 0.11 -21.71 -10.71
CA ILE A 147 1.36 -22.32 -10.30
C ILE A 147 2.45 -21.24 -10.24
N PRO A 148 3.14 -21.04 -9.09
CA PRO A 148 4.21 -20.06 -8.97
C PRO A 148 5.40 -20.48 -9.81
N LEU A 149 5.77 -19.65 -10.79
CA LEU A 149 6.96 -19.84 -11.63
C LEU A 149 8.17 -19.09 -11.09
N TRP A 150 7.95 -17.91 -10.50
CA TRP A 150 9.01 -17.10 -9.93
C TRP A 150 8.53 -16.29 -8.74
N SER A 151 9.38 -16.22 -7.71
CA SER A 151 9.21 -15.30 -6.59
C SER A 151 10.46 -14.46 -6.39
N LYS A 152 10.31 -13.13 -6.45
CA LYS A 152 11.42 -12.23 -6.10
C LYS A 152 11.68 -12.26 -4.61
N LEU A 153 10.66 -12.48 -3.78
CA LEU A 153 10.83 -12.56 -2.33
C LEU A 153 11.70 -13.76 -1.94
N ASP A 154 11.55 -14.89 -2.65
CA ASP A 154 12.35 -16.10 -2.39
C ASP A 154 13.75 -16.01 -3.00
N VAL A 155 13.85 -15.60 -4.27
CA VAL A 155 15.11 -15.62 -5.02
C VAL A 155 15.95 -14.34 -4.78
N GLY A 156 15.34 -13.29 -4.23
CA GLY A 156 15.98 -12.00 -3.95
C GLY A 156 16.23 -11.13 -5.19
N ARG A 157 15.86 -11.60 -6.39
CA ARG A 157 16.01 -10.87 -7.67
C ARG A 157 14.86 -11.14 -8.62
N ILE A 158 14.68 -10.23 -9.58
CA ILE A 158 13.80 -10.41 -10.74
C ILE A 158 14.50 -11.40 -11.70
N PRO A 159 13.77 -12.31 -12.38
CA PRO A 159 14.39 -13.28 -13.28
C PRO A 159 15.07 -12.57 -14.46
N GLN A 160 15.95 -13.25 -15.19
CA GLN A 160 16.32 -12.79 -16.53
C GLN A 160 15.28 -13.28 -17.54
N ILE A 161 15.07 -12.53 -18.63
CA ILE A 161 14.09 -12.90 -19.67
C ILE A 161 14.34 -14.31 -20.23
N THR A 162 15.60 -14.67 -20.47
CA THR A 162 15.99 -15.99 -20.98
C THR A 162 15.66 -17.12 -19.99
N GLU A 163 15.91 -16.89 -18.70
CA GLU A 163 15.58 -17.80 -17.60
C GLU A 163 14.07 -18.01 -17.51
N LEU A 164 13.30 -16.92 -17.56
CA LEU A 164 11.85 -16.98 -17.54
C LEU A 164 11.29 -17.77 -18.73
N PHE A 165 11.79 -17.52 -19.95
CA PHE A 165 11.34 -18.26 -21.13
C PHE A 165 11.62 -19.76 -21.03
N GLY A 166 12.77 -20.14 -20.45
CA GLY A 166 13.09 -21.53 -20.16
C GLY A 166 12.06 -22.18 -19.23
N ILE A 167 11.71 -21.50 -18.14
CA ILE A 167 10.72 -21.97 -17.15
C ILE A 167 9.33 -22.10 -17.79
N ILE A 168 8.89 -21.08 -18.54
CA ILE A 168 7.61 -21.09 -19.26
C ILE A 168 7.54 -22.28 -20.23
N ASN A 169 8.58 -22.48 -21.04
CA ASN A 169 8.61 -23.56 -22.02
C ASN A 169 8.57 -24.93 -21.34
N ALA A 170 9.34 -25.11 -20.26
CA ALA A 170 9.31 -26.35 -19.48
C ALA A 170 7.91 -26.62 -18.91
N HIS A 171 7.25 -25.58 -18.39
CA HIS A 171 5.90 -25.69 -17.85
C HIS A 171 4.85 -26.05 -18.92
N LEU A 172 4.90 -25.39 -20.08
CA LEU A 172 4.00 -25.67 -21.20
C LEU A 172 4.18 -27.10 -21.72
N ASN A 173 5.42 -27.56 -21.93
CA ASN A 173 5.70 -28.92 -22.39
C ASN A 173 5.19 -29.97 -21.40
N LEU A 174 5.33 -29.71 -20.10
CA LEU A 174 4.80 -30.59 -19.07
C LEU A 174 3.27 -30.63 -19.11
N SER A 175 2.60 -29.49 -19.27
CA SER A 175 1.13 -29.45 -19.39
C SER A 175 0.61 -30.20 -20.62
N TYR A 176 1.28 -30.12 -21.76
CA TYR A 176 0.90 -30.88 -22.97
C TYR A 176 1.10 -32.38 -22.83
N THR A 177 2.05 -32.83 -22.00
CA THR A 177 2.32 -34.26 -21.81
C THR A 177 1.29 -34.92 -20.89
N LEU A 178 0.59 -34.13 -20.06
CA LEU A 178 -0.38 -34.61 -19.08
C LEU A 178 -1.85 -34.53 -19.57
N SER A 179 -2.09 -34.05 -20.79
CA SER A 179 -3.40 -33.95 -21.45
C SER A 179 -3.59 -35.03 -22.52
#